data_AF-A0A0M8STQ7-F1
#
_entry.id   AF-A0A0M8STQ7-F1
#
_cell.length_a   1.000
_cell.length_b   1.000
_cell.length_c   1.000
_cell.angle_alpha   90.00
_cell.angle_beta   90.00
_cell.angle_gamma   90.00
#
_symmetry.space_group_name_H-M   'P 1'
#
loop_
_entity.id
_entity.type
_entity.pdbx_description
1 polymer ?
#
loop_
_entity_poly.entity_id
_entity_poly.type
_entity_poly.pdbx_seq_one_letter_code
_entity_poly.pdbx_strand_id
1 'polypeptide(L)'
;MRRPHRYHRRFLRVFHLSAQVTARFCPTSKTFHDRKRNEGKSHKQAILALARPRLDVLWALIRDHRTFTTEPPHPSLTSAWRAHAPVRFM
;
A
#
# COMPACT_ATOMS: atom_id res chain seq x y z
N MET A 1 4.50 24.64 -15.03
CA MET A 1 4.21 23.41 -14.23
C MET A 1 4.99 22.22 -14.80
N ARG A 2 6.13 21.87 -14.21
CA ARG A 2 6.88 20.66 -14.58
C ARG A 2 6.11 19.44 -14.07
N ARG A 3 5.61 18.58 -14.96
CA ARG A 3 4.97 17.32 -14.57
C ARG A 3 6.08 16.32 -14.23
N PRO A 4 6.24 15.88 -12.97
CA PRO A 4 7.23 14.87 -12.64
C PRO A 4 6.91 13.57 -13.40
N HIS A 5 7.89 13.08 -14.17
CA HIS A 5 7.81 11.87 -14.99
C HIS A 5 8.32 10.62 -14.24
N ARG A 6 8.51 10.69 -12.92
CA ARG A 6 9.13 9.58 -12.17
C ARG A 6 8.18 8.43 -11.83
N TYR A 7 6.89 8.54 -12.15
CA TYR A 7 5.90 7.52 -11.81
C TYR A 7 4.83 7.35 -12.90
N HIS A 8 4.38 6.11 -13.07
CA HIS A 8 3.33 5.78 -14.02
C HIS A 8 1.95 6.10 -13.45
N ARG A 9 1.32 7.16 -13.96
CA ARG A 9 0.04 7.70 -13.44
C ARG A 9 -1.12 6.70 -13.52
N ARG A 10 -1.19 5.91 -14.61
CA ARG A 10 -2.26 4.90 -14.75
C ARG A 10 -2.13 3.84 -13.67
N PHE A 11 -0.90 3.42 -13.36
CA PHE A 11 -0.64 2.43 -12.33
C PHE A 11 -1.06 2.95 -10.94
N LEU A 12 -0.66 4.17 -10.58
CA LEU A 12 -1.11 4.81 -9.33
C LEU A 12 -2.64 4.93 -9.25
N ARG A 13 -3.30 5.27 -10.36
CA ARG A 13 -4.76 5.37 -10.42
C ARG A 13 -5.45 4.03 -10.15
N VAL A 14 -4.90 2.92 -10.68
CA VAL A 14 -5.44 1.57 -10.44
C VAL A 14 -5.40 1.23 -8.94
N PHE A 15 -4.27 1.44 -8.25
CA PHE A 15 -4.21 1.20 -6.80
C PHE A 15 -5.11 2.13 -6.02
N HIS A 16 -5.23 3.38 -6.44
CA HIS A 16 -6.10 4.34 -5.80
C HIS A 16 -7.57 3.91 -5.87
N LEU A 17 -8.04 3.44 -7.03
CA LEU A 17 -9.40 2.93 -7.21
C LEU A 17 -9.61 1.61 -6.44
N SER A 18 -8.66 0.67 -6.51
CA SER A 18 -8.69 -0.56 -5.72
C SER A 18 -8.79 -0.28 -4.22
N ALA A 19 -8.05 0.72 -3.73
CA ALA A 19 -8.10 1.15 -2.34
C ALA A 19 -9.43 1.79 -1.96
N GLN A 20 -10.06 2.56 -2.84
CA GLN A 20 -11.39 3.10 -2.58
C GLN A 20 -12.46 2.01 -2.48
N VAL A 21 -12.44 1.03 -3.39
CA VAL A 21 -13.40 -0.09 -3.39
C VAL A 21 -13.24 -0.90 -2.11
N THR A 22 -12.03 -1.32 -1.79
CA THR A 22 -11.76 -2.11 -0.58
C THR A 22 -12.08 -1.38 0.72
N ALA A 23 -11.88 -0.06 0.79
CA ALA A 23 -12.30 0.73 1.95
C ALA A 23 -13.82 0.73 2.17
N ARG A 24 -14.62 0.45 1.13
CA ARG A 24 -16.08 0.35 1.22
C ARG A 24 -16.57 -1.07 1.51
N PHE A 25 -15.98 -2.07 0.85
CA PHE A 25 -16.51 -3.43 0.86
C PHE A 25 -15.81 -4.38 1.83
N CYS A 26 -14.59 -4.09 2.28
CA CYS A 26 -13.86 -4.95 3.22
C CYS A 26 -13.85 -4.34 4.63
N PRO A 27 -14.40 -5.01 5.66
CA PRO A 27 -14.50 -4.46 7.01
C PRO A 27 -13.14 -4.14 7.62
N THR A 28 -12.12 -4.98 7.42
CA THR A 28 -10.74 -4.73 7.89
C THR A 28 -10.10 -3.50 7.24
N SER A 29 -10.38 -3.27 5.95
CA SER A 29 -9.89 -2.08 5.25
C SER A 29 -10.64 -0.82 5.68
N LYS A 30 -11.95 -0.95 5.97
CA LYS A 30 -12.80 0.12 6.46
C LYS A 30 -12.36 0.60 7.84
N THR A 31 -12.15 -0.30 8.80
CA THR A 31 -11.68 0.06 10.15
C THR A 31 -10.31 0.75 10.11
N PHE A 32 -9.41 0.32 9.22
CA PHE A 32 -8.14 1.00 9.01
C PHE A 32 -8.33 2.42 8.44
N HIS A 33 -9.21 2.58 7.45
CA HIS A 33 -9.52 3.87 6.84
C HIS A 33 -10.14 4.83 7.87
N ASP A 34 -11.12 4.36 8.64
CA ASP A 34 -11.81 5.13 9.68
C ASP A 34 -10.83 5.51 10.80
N ARG A 35 -9.96 4.60 11.24
CA ARG A 35 -8.86 4.93 12.17
C ARG A 35 -7.99 6.06 11.62
N LYS A 36 -7.62 6.01 10.34
CA LYS A 36 -6.83 7.08 9.71
C LYS A 36 -7.60 8.40 9.60
N ARG A 37 -8.93 8.36 9.46
CA ARG A 37 -9.79 9.56 9.50
C ARG A 37 -9.86 10.16 10.91
N ASN A 38 -9.93 9.32 11.95
CA ASN A 38 -9.92 9.73 13.35
C ASN A 38 -8.57 10.33 13.79
N GLU A 39 -7.45 9.89 13.19
CA GLU A 39 -6.13 10.52 13.32
C GLU A 39 -6.05 11.92 12.67
N GLY A 40 -7.14 12.46 12.12
CA GLY A 40 -7.18 13.78 11.47
C GLY A 40 -6.69 13.78 10.02
N LYS A 41 -6.39 12.62 9.42
CA LYS A 41 -5.89 12.57 8.04
C LYS A 41 -6.99 12.82 7.03
N SER A 42 -6.64 13.51 5.94
CA SER A 42 -7.53 13.72 4.81
C SER A 42 -7.96 12.38 4.19
N HIS A 43 -9.16 12.32 3.62
CA HIS A 43 -9.65 11.16 2.89
C HIS A 43 -8.65 10.65 1.85
N LYS A 44 -8.00 11.57 1.12
CA LYS A 44 -6.95 11.23 0.14
C LYS A 44 -5.76 10.54 0.80
N GLN A 45 -5.30 11.04 1.95
CA GLN A 45 -4.19 10.45 2.70
C GLN A 45 -4.56 9.08 3.27
N ALA A 46 -5.78 8.91 3.77
CA ALA A 46 -6.26 7.62 4.27
C ALA A 46 -6.31 6.57 3.15
N ILE A 47 -6.79 6.93 1.95
CA ILE A 47 -6.77 6.03 0.78
C ILE A 47 -5.34 5.74 0.33
N LEU A 48 -4.46 6.74 0.30
CA LEU A 48 -3.05 6.54 -0.08
C LEU A 48 -2.33 5.61 0.90
N ALA A 49 -2.60 5.75 2.20
CA ALA A 49 -2.09 4.85 3.23
C ALA A 49 -2.57 3.41 3.04
N LEU A 50 -3.79 3.21 2.51
CA LEU A 50 -4.32 1.89 2.19
C LEU A 50 -3.80 1.36 0.84
N ALA A 51 -3.53 2.25 -0.13
CA ALA A 51 -2.97 1.88 -1.43
C ALA A 51 -1.51 1.43 -1.34
N ARG A 52 -0.74 1.98 -0.38
CA ARG A 52 0.69 1.71 -0.26
C ARG A 52 1.02 0.24 0.05
N PRO A 53 0.41 -0.43 1.05
CA PRO A 53 0.63 -1.84 1.30
C PRO A 53 0.31 -2.74 0.09
N ARG A 54 -0.65 -2.36 -0.76
CA ARG A 54 -0.98 -3.14 -1.97
C ARG A 54 0.12 -3.08 -3.02
N LEU A 55 0.73 -1.91 -3.19
CA LEU A 55 1.87 -1.75 -4.06
C LEU A 55 3.06 -2.57 -3.54
N ASP A 56 3.30 -2.54 -2.23
CA ASP A 56 4.39 -3.28 -1.60
C ASP A 56 4.19 -4.81 -1.78
N VAL A 57 2.95 -5.31 -1.60
CA VAL A 57 2.60 -6.72 -1.87
C VAL A 57 2.81 -7.08 -3.34
N LEU A 58 2.28 -6.27 -4.28
CA LEU A 58 2.46 -6.58 -5.69
C LEU A 58 3.94 -6.58 -6.09
N TRP A 59 4.71 -5.63 -5.58
CA TRP A 59 6.14 -5.58 -5.82
C TRP A 59 6.85 -6.81 -5.26
N ALA A 60 6.49 -7.27 -4.06
CA ALA A 60 7.01 -8.51 -3.50
C ALA A 60 6.65 -9.74 -4.36
N LEU A 61 5.41 -9.85 -4.83
CA LEU A 61 4.97 -10.96 -5.69
C LEU A 61 5.74 -10.99 -7.01
N ILE A 62 5.97 -9.83 -7.63
CA ILE A 62 6.75 -9.71 -8.87
C ILE A 62 8.22 -10.05 -8.60
N ARG A 63 8.79 -9.54 -7.51
CA ARG A 63 10.19 -9.75 -7.13
C ARG A 63 10.48 -11.23 -6.85
N ASP A 64 9.59 -11.89 -6.12
CA ASP A 64 9.78 -13.26 -5.67
C ASP A 64 9.22 -14.30 -6.66
N HIS A 65 8.63 -13.85 -7.78
CA HIS A 65 7.97 -14.68 -8.79
C HIS A 65 6.92 -15.63 -8.19
N ARG A 66 6.13 -15.14 -7.22
CA ARG A 66 5.15 -15.95 -6.48
C ARG A 66 3.72 -15.48 -6.75
N THR A 67 2.79 -16.41 -6.61
CA THR A 67 1.35 -16.13 -6.61
C THR A 67 0.90 -15.62 -5.24
N PHE A 68 -0.17 -14.82 -5.22
CA PHE A 68 -0.74 -14.33 -3.97
C PHE A 68 -1.34 -15.49 -3.17
N THR A 69 -0.94 -15.61 -1.91
CA THR A 69 -1.52 -16.53 -0.93
C THR A 69 -2.07 -15.71 0.23
N THR A 70 -3.23 -16.12 0.77
CA THR A 70 -3.83 -15.52 1.98
C THR A 70 -3.02 -15.79 3.24
N GLU A 71 -2.18 -16.82 3.20
CA GLU A 71 -1.23 -17.13 4.26
C GLU A 71 -0.10 -16.10 4.25
N PRO A 72 0.24 -15.52 5.41
CA PRO A 72 1.37 -14.60 5.51
C PRO A 72 2.65 -15.31 5.01
N PRO A 73 3.51 -14.64 4.23
CA PRO A 73 4.72 -15.25 3.71
C PRO A 73 5.57 -15.75 4.88
N HIS A 74 5.99 -17.02 4.81
CA HIS A 74 6.86 -17.61 5.81
C HIS A 74 8.12 -16.73 5.95
N PRO A 75 8.53 -16.35 7.19
CA PRO A 75 9.57 -15.34 7.41
C PRO A 75 10.92 -15.67 6.76
N SER A 76 11.16 -16.94 6.43
CA SER A 76 12.33 -17.40 5.67
C SER A 76 12.47 -16.83 4.25
N LEU A 77 11.42 -16.20 3.71
CA LEU A 77 11.44 -15.50 2.41
C LEU A 77 11.49 -13.97 2.55
N THR A 78 11.52 -13.46 3.78
CA THR A 78 11.61 -12.02 4.02
C THR A 78 13.01 -11.56 3.66
N SER A 79 13.16 -11.06 2.43
CA SER A 79 14.35 -10.33 2.01
C SER A 79 14.70 -9.26 3.08
N ALA A 80 15.95 -9.30 3.56
CA ALA A 80 16.49 -8.65 4.75
C ALA A 80 16.46 -7.10 4.77
N TRP A 81 15.72 -6.43 3.89
CA TRP A 81 15.69 -4.97 3.79
C TRP A 81 14.73 -4.30 4.80
N ARG A 82 13.94 -5.06 5.57
CA ARG A 82 13.13 -4.53 6.69
C ARG A 82 13.91 -4.42 8.02
N ALA A 83 15.18 -4.86 8.05
CA ALA A 83 16.06 -4.71 9.21
C ALA A 83 16.96 -3.46 9.14
N HIS A 84 16.96 -2.71 8.02
CA HIS A 84 17.90 -1.62 7.77
C HIS A 84 17.21 -0.37 7.20
N ALA A 85 16.31 0.27 7.94
CA ALA A 85 15.86 1.62 7.57
C ALA A 85 15.40 2.44 8.79
N PRO A 86 16.29 3.21 9.43
CA PRO A 86 15.90 4.31 10.30
C PRO A 86 15.77 5.59 9.48
N VAL A 87 14.59 5.92 8.93
CA VAL A 87 14.35 7.25 8.33
C VAL A 87 12.85 7.58 8.44
N ARG A 88 12.39 8.29 9.47
CA ARG A 88 12.35 9.75 9.57
C ARG A 88 11.73 10.40 8.32
N PHE A 89 10.39 10.42 8.27
CA PHE A 89 9.67 11.33 7.39
C PHE A 89 9.96 12.76 7.84
N MET A 90 10.64 13.53 7.01
CA MET A 90 10.66 15.00 7.01
C MET A 90 10.45 15.48 5.57
#